data_AF-A0A1F5H2W0-F1
#
_entry.id   AF-A0A1F5H2W0-F1
#
_cell.length_a   1.000
_cell.length_b   1.000
_cell.length_c   1.000
_cell.angle_alpha   90.00
_cell.angle_beta   90.00
_cell.angle_gamma   90.00
#
_symmetry.space_group_name_H-M   'P 1'
#
loop_
_entity.id
_entity.type
_entity.pdbx_description
1 polymer ?
#
loop_
_entity_poly.entity_id
_entity_poly.type
_entity_poly.pdbx_seq_one_letter_code
_entity_poly.pdbx_strand_id
1 'polypeptide(L)'
;MRTINISLPDKLAQELDAAAAVRGFASRSEFLRSLVRKYLEGEVEPKFPLPIIVYKKKPLDKVRREMEATGKYNKKFIDSVVAGLSRSSVYASKATK
;
A
#
# COMPACT_ATOMS: atom_id res chain seq x y z
N MET A 1 -7.42 -3.03 -25.84
CA MET A 1 -8.32 -2.88 -24.66
C MET A 1 -8.37 -4.20 -23.92
N ARG A 2 -8.48 -4.19 -22.59
CA ARG A 2 -8.67 -5.39 -21.77
C ARG A 2 -9.98 -5.27 -21.00
N THR A 3 -10.79 -6.32 -21.00
CA THR A 3 -12.07 -6.35 -20.29
C THR A 3 -11.86 -6.74 -18.84
N ILE A 4 -12.52 -6.03 -17.93
CA ILE A 4 -12.54 -6.30 -16.49
C ILE A 4 -14.00 -6.49 -16.11
N ASN A 5 -14.30 -7.59 -15.43
CA ASN A 5 -15.63 -7.86 -14.90
C ASN A 5 -15.66 -7.47 -13.42
N ILE A 6 -16.69 -6.74 -13.00
CA ILE A 6 -16.86 -6.25 -11.63
C ILE A 6 -18.29 -6.56 -11.21
N SER A 7 -18.44 -7.25 -10.08
CA SER A 7 -19.74 -7.48 -9.45
C SER A 7 -19.93 -6.48 -8.32
N LEU A 8 -21.08 -5.80 -8.31
CA LEU A 8 -21.44 -4.81 -7.30
C LEU A 8 -22.80 -5.18 -6.68
N PRO A 9 -23.04 -4.89 -5.39
CA PRO A 9 -24.39 -4.94 -4.84
C PRO A 9 -25.34 -3.99 -5.59
N ASP A 10 -26.60 -4.37 -5.73
CA ASP A 10 -27.59 -3.63 -6.54
C ASP A 10 -27.67 -2.15 -6.16
N LYS A 11 -27.66 -1.85 -4.85
CA LYS A 11 -27.68 -0.47 -4.35
C LYS A 11 -26.48 0.34 -4.85
N LEU A 12 -25.30 -0.25 -4.84
CA LEU A 12 -24.07 0.42 -5.28
C LEU A 12 -24.06 0.60 -6.81
N ALA A 13 -24.61 -0.36 -7.55
CA ALA A 13 -24.80 -0.21 -9.00
C ALA A 13 -25.74 0.95 -9.33
N GLN A 14 -26.85 1.09 -8.60
CA GLN A 14 -27.79 2.21 -8.76
C GLN A 14 -27.15 3.56 -8.43
N GLU A 15 -26.39 3.63 -7.33
CA GLU A 15 -25.64 4.85 -6.96
C GLU A 15 -24.61 5.23 -8.02
N LEU A 16 -23.93 4.25 -8.63
CA LEU A 16 -22.99 4.47 -9.72
C LEU A 16 -23.69 5.02 -10.97
N ASP A 17 -24.86 4.49 -11.31
CA ASP A 17 -25.65 4.92 -12.47
C ASP A 17 -26.09 6.38 -12.31
N ALA A 18 -26.57 6.74 -11.10
CA ALA A 18 -26.90 8.12 -10.76
C ALA A 18 -25.67 9.04 -10.82
N ALA A 19 -24.53 8.61 -10.29
CA ALA A 19 -23.30 9.41 -10.29
C ALA A 19 -22.76 9.66 -11.70
N ALA A 20 -22.84 8.67 -12.60
CA ALA A 20 -22.44 8.80 -13.99
C ALA A 20 -23.32 9.83 -14.72
N ALA A 21 -24.65 9.78 -14.51
CA ALA A 21 -25.59 10.73 -15.10
C ALA A 21 -25.39 12.16 -14.59
N VAL A 22 -25.27 12.34 -13.26
CA VAL A 22 -25.07 13.66 -12.63
C VAL A 22 -23.80 14.34 -13.12
N ARG A 23 -22.73 13.56 -13.37
CA ARG A 23 -21.45 14.10 -13.85
C ARG A 23 -21.34 14.16 -15.38
N GLY A 24 -22.41 13.83 -16.12
CA GLY A 24 -22.49 13.98 -17.57
C GLY A 24 -21.67 12.97 -18.37
N PHE A 25 -21.39 11.78 -17.83
CA PHE A 25 -20.69 10.73 -18.57
C PHE A 25 -21.64 10.01 -19.54
N ALA A 26 -21.14 9.64 -20.73
CA ALA A 26 -21.95 8.96 -21.74
C ALA A 26 -22.25 7.50 -21.38
N SER A 27 -21.46 6.89 -20.50
CA SER A 27 -21.74 5.54 -19.99
C SER A 27 -21.11 5.27 -18.62
N ARG A 28 -21.63 4.24 -17.95
CA ARG A 28 -21.08 3.69 -16.71
C ARG A 28 -19.62 3.27 -16.85
N SER A 29 -19.29 2.66 -17.99
CA SER A 29 -17.93 2.23 -18.28
C SER A 29 -16.98 3.40 -18.49
N GLU A 30 -17.45 4.51 -19.08
CA GLU A 30 -16.65 5.72 -19.20
C GLU A 30 -16.42 6.37 -17.83
N PHE A 31 -17.47 6.46 -17.01
CA PHE A 31 -17.37 6.96 -15.64
C PHE A 31 -16.34 6.15 -14.83
N LEU A 32 -16.47 4.82 -14.81
CA LEU A 32 -15.53 3.92 -14.12
C LEU A 32 -14.10 4.04 -14.67
N ARG A 33 -13.92 4.11 -15.99
CA ARG A 33 -12.59 4.32 -16.60
C ARG A 33 -11.99 5.65 -16.16
N SER A 34 -12.78 6.72 -16.07
CA SER A 34 -12.31 8.03 -15.60
C SER A 34 -11.86 7.98 -14.13
N LEU A 35 -12.58 7.25 -13.27
CA LEU A 35 -12.21 7.09 -11.86
C LEU A 35 -10.94 6.27 -11.70
N VAL A 36 -10.83 5.14 -12.41
CA VAL A 36 -9.62 4.31 -12.40
C VAL A 36 -8.43 5.11 -12.90
N ARG A 37 -8.62 5.91 -13.97
CA ARG A 37 -7.59 6.80 -14.49
C ARG A 37 -7.13 7.81 -13.44
N LYS A 38 -8.06 8.58 -12.86
CA LYS A 38 -7.74 9.59 -11.83
C LYS A 38 -7.08 8.98 -10.59
N TYR A 39 -7.51 7.78 -10.19
CA TYR A 39 -6.93 7.08 -9.05
C TYR A 39 -5.50 6.61 -9.33
N LEU A 40 -5.22 6.12 -10.53
CA LEU A 40 -3.89 5.62 -10.91
C LEU A 40 -2.92 6.72 -11.37
N GLU A 41 -3.43 7.80 -11.98
CA GLU A 41 -2.64 8.96 -12.44
C GLU A 41 -2.37 9.97 -11.32
N GLY A 42 -2.90 9.74 -10.10
CA GLY A 42 -2.59 10.55 -8.91
C GLY A 42 -3.33 11.90 -8.84
N GLU A 43 -4.30 12.15 -9.72
CA GLU A 43 -5.14 13.37 -9.67
C GLU A 43 -6.15 13.36 -8.52
N VAL A 44 -6.44 12.20 -7.96
CA VAL A 44 -7.05 12.11 -6.63
C VAL A 44 -5.89 12.00 -5.66
N GLU A 45 -5.45 13.12 -5.06
CA GLU A 45 -4.64 13.03 -3.85
C GLU A 45 -5.40 12.08 -2.90
N PRO A 46 -4.84 10.92 -2.56
CA PRO A 46 -5.48 10.09 -1.57
C PRO A 46 -5.48 10.93 -0.29
N LYS A 47 -6.67 11.21 0.27
CA LYS A 47 -6.79 11.82 1.61
C LYS A 47 -6.03 11.07 2.71
N PHE A 48 -5.45 9.91 2.37
CA PHE A 48 -4.32 9.31 3.06
C PHE A 48 -3.28 8.83 2.03
N PRO A 49 -2.19 9.58 1.77
CA PRO A 49 -1.04 8.98 1.14
C PRO A 49 -0.43 8.08 2.22
N LEU A 50 -0.71 6.78 2.17
CA LEU A 50 0.30 5.83 2.60
C LEU A 50 1.24 5.73 1.40
N PRO A 51 2.34 6.52 1.34
CA PRO A 51 3.31 6.33 0.30
C PRO A 51 3.67 4.85 0.28
N ILE A 52 3.77 4.25 -0.91
CA ILE A 52 4.44 2.97 -1.08
C ILE A 52 5.91 3.27 -0.77
N ILE A 53 6.27 3.22 0.52
CA ILE A 53 7.64 3.37 0.97
C ILE A 53 8.33 2.08 0.58
N VAL A 54 9.09 2.13 -0.52
CA VAL A 54 9.98 1.04 -0.89
C VAL A 54 10.88 0.77 0.30
N TYR A 55 10.76 -0.43 0.86
CA TYR A 55 11.54 -0.84 2.02
C TYR A 55 13.03 -0.80 1.65
N LYS A 56 13.78 0.10 2.28
CA LYS A 56 15.24 0.17 2.15
C LYS A 56 15.86 -0.57 3.34
N LYS A 57 16.58 -1.66 3.06
CA LYS A 57 17.32 -2.42 4.06
C LYS A 57 18.28 -1.49 4.81
N LYS A 58 18.10 -1.36 6.12
CA LYS A 58 19.03 -0.65 7.02
C LYS A 58 19.94 -1.69 7.71
N PRO A 59 21.20 -1.38 8.03
CA PRO A 59 22.03 -2.28 8.84
C PRO A 59 21.36 -2.60 10.19
N LEU A 60 21.45 -3.84 10.65
CA LEU A 60 20.79 -4.29 11.88
C LEU A 60 21.29 -3.53 13.12
N ASP A 61 22.56 -3.15 13.16
CA ASP A 61 23.12 -2.32 14.23
C ASP A 61 22.45 -0.93 14.30
N LYS A 62 22.08 -0.38 13.14
CA LYS A 62 21.35 0.88 13.08
C LYS A 62 19.91 0.70 13.57
N VAL A 63 19.25 -0.40 13.21
CA VAL A 63 17.90 -0.72 13.71
C VAL A 63 17.91 -0.86 15.23
N ARG A 64 18.89 -1.58 15.79
CA ARG A 64 19.09 -1.72 17.24
C ARG A 64 19.22 -0.36 17.93
N ARG A 65 20.15 0.48 17.45
CA ARG A 65 20.38 1.83 18.01
C ARG A 65 19.14 2.71 17.93
N GLU A 66 18.43 2.69 16.80
CA GLU A 66 17.18 3.45 16.62
C GLU A 66 16.10 2.98 17.61
N MET A 67 15.97 1.66 17.85
CA MET A 67 15.03 1.10 18.84
C MET A 67 15.40 1.46 20.28
N GLU A 68 16.68 1.39 20.63
CA GLU A 68 17.18 1.79 21.96
C GLU A 68 16.94 3.28 22.20
N ALA A 69 17.19 4.13 21.19
CA ALA A 69 16.97 5.58 21.27
C ALA A 69 15.50 5.96 21.51
N THR A 70 14.54 5.09 21.20
CA THR A 70 13.13 5.37 21.52
C THR A 70 12.83 5.33 23.02
N GLY A 71 13.62 4.60 23.82
CA GLY A 71 13.37 4.36 25.25
C GLY A 71 12.09 3.57 25.56
N LYS A 72 11.34 3.11 24.54
CA LYS A 72 10.03 2.45 24.71
C LYS A 72 10.13 0.93 24.91
N TYR A 73 11.28 0.34 24.60
CA TYR A 73 11.45 -1.11 24.55
C TYR A 73 12.57 -1.57 25.47
N ASN A 74 12.37 -2.72 26.12
CA ASN A 74 13.41 -3.35 26.93
C ASN A 74 14.46 -4.06 26.05
N LYS A 75 15.66 -4.27 26.59
CA LYS A 75 16.78 -4.87 25.85
C LYS A 75 16.44 -6.26 25.28
N LYS A 76 15.78 -7.11 26.07
CA LYS A 76 15.38 -8.47 25.64
C LYS A 76 14.49 -8.45 24.41
N PHE A 77 13.55 -7.51 24.34
CA PHE A 77 12.68 -7.34 23.18
C PHE A 77 13.48 -6.88 21.95
N ILE A 78 14.34 -5.87 22.12
CA ILE A 78 15.19 -5.36 21.03
C ILE A 78 16.08 -6.49 20.47
N ASP A 79 16.69 -7.30 21.34
CA ASP A 79 17.50 -8.45 20.97
C ASP A 79 16.72 -9.50 20.16
N SER A 80 15.50 -9.83 20.63
CA SER A 80 14.61 -10.77 19.95
C SER A 80 14.24 -10.29 18.54
N VAL A 81 13.91 -9.00 18.39
CA VAL A 81 13.56 -8.40 17.09
C VAL A 81 14.75 -8.42 16.14
N VAL A 82 15.94 -8.01 16.60
CA VAL A 82 17.16 -8.01 15.77
C VAL A 82 17.54 -9.44 15.35
N ALA A 83 17.40 -10.43 16.24
CA ALA A 83 17.66 -11.83 15.94
C ALA A 83 16.63 -12.45 14.97
N GLY A 84 15.37 -12.05 15.05
CA GLY A 84 14.35 -12.45 14.08
C GLY A 84 14.61 -11.82 12.71
N LEU A 85 14.94 -10.53 12.68
CA LEU A 85 15.27 -9.82 11.45
C LEU A 85 16.49 -10.42 10.76
N SER A 86 17.56 -10.79 11.47
CA SER A 86 18.76 -11.38 10.86
C SER A 86 18.50 -12.68 10.10
N ARG A 87 17.46 -13.43 10.49
CA ARG A 87 17.04 -14.69 9.84
C ARG A 87 16.04 -14.48 8.71
N SER A 88 15.47 -13.29 8.57
CA SER A 88 14.49 -13.00 7.51
C SER A 88 15.14 -12.98 6.13
N SER A 89 14.39 -13.34 5.09
CA SER A 89 14.89 -13.42 3.70
C SER A 89 15.52 -12.11 3.17
N VAL A 90 15.14 -10.97 3.73
CA VAL A 90 15.65 -9.64 3.37
C VAL A 90 17.05 -9.40 3.95
N TYR A 91 17.38 -10.04 5.07
CA TYR A 91 18.61 -9.84 5.83
C TYR A 91 19.57 -11.01 5.76
N ALA A 92 19.05 -12.23 5.65
CA ALA A 92 19.82 -13.43 5.43
C ALA A 92 20.68 -13.24 4.18
N SER A 93 22.01 -13.21 4.36
CA SER A 93 22.91 -13.24 3.23
C SER A 93 22.63 -14.52 2.45
N LYS A 94 22.36 -14.40 1.13
CA LYS A 94 22.72 -15.50 0.25
C LYS A 94 24.23 -15.62 0.39
N ALA A 95 24.69 -16.57 1.20
CA ALA A 95 26.04 -17.07 1.09
C ALA A 95 26.17 -17.60 -0.34
N THR A 96 26.69 -16.77 -1.23
CA THR A 96 27.29 -17.20 -2.49
C THR A 96 28.37 -18.20 -2.11
N LYS A 97 28.06 -19.48 -2.31
CA LYS A 97 29.07 -20.52 -2.52
C LYS A 97 29.62 -20.39 -3.93
#